data_AF-A0A0K0IPK1-F1
#
_entry.id   AF-A0A0K0IPK1-F1
#
_cell.length_a   1.000
_cell.length_b   1.000
_cell.length_c   1.000
_cell.angle_alpha   90.00
_cell.angle_beta   90.00
_cell.angle_gamma   90.00
#
_symmetry.space_group_name_H-M   'P 1'
#
loop_
_entity.id
_entity.type
_entity.pdbx_description
1 polymer ?
#
loop_
_entity_poly.entity_id
_entity_poly.type
_entity_poly.pdbx_seq_one_letter_code
_entity_poly.pdbx_strand_id
1 'polypeptide(L)'
;MVTSYNLDISTASVFAFLKLLFRWKASIWKIVLKELFIWTILYLLVTCYYKSGWFMSQQVKSVFERTAIYFGKYLNRSNLIFILGFFVSSVATRWNVLLQNIGFIESLALFVSSCVQGDDEESRMCRRTIVRNACLAQCLVLRNISVRIRKRFPTMSTLVEAGFMTKKELEKFESFEIPYDKYWLPITWSMTHVLDARKSGKVINDLEMSKLVDELRAFKNCLQTLTNYDWVPLPLVYPQFDTVLPVMTMVEFLFYVGWMKVAMNLLNSFGEDDDDLDCSFFIDKNLATGLYIVDIYRNVVPNLHDSFSASFEKS
;
A
#
# COMPACT_ATOMS: atom_id res chain seq x y z
N MET A 1 10.40 1.51 -5.35
CA MET A 1 9.36 1.07 -6.30
C MET A 1 9.16 -0.43 -6.20
N VAL A 2 7.89 -0.84 -6.05
CA VAL A 2 7.41 -2.24 -6.05
C VAL A 2 7.97 -2.98 -7.25
N THR A 3 8.37 -4.24 -7.08
CA THR A 3 9.02 -5.02 -8.13
C THR A 3 8.01 -5.47 -9.17
N SER A 4 7.94 -4.79 -10.32
CA SER A 4 7.08 -5.20 -11.43
C SER A 4 7.69 -6.38 -12.20
N TYR A 5 6.86 -7.37 -12.51
CA TYR A 5 7.21 -8.53 -13.35
C TYR A 5 6.19 -8.79 -14.46
N ASN A 6 5.24 -7.87 -14.69
CA ASN A 6 4.14 -8.06 -15.65
C ASN A 6 4.64 -8.33 -17.08
N LEU A 7 5.75 -7.70 -17.48
CA LEU A 7 6.31 -7.90 -18.81
C LEU A 7 6.91 -9.32 -18.97
N ASP A 8 7.50 -9.87 -17.91
CA ASP A 8 8.14 -11.19 -17.94
C ASP A 8 7.12 -12.33 -18.06
N ILE A 9 5.89 -12.10 -17.60
CA ILE A 9 4.75 -13.03 -17.71
C ILE A 9 3.73 -12.63 -18.77
N SER A 10 4.10 -11.72 -19.68
CA SER A 10 3.23 -11.31 -20.79
C SER A 10 2.88 -12.45 -21.75
N THR A 11 3.63 -13.57 -21.69
CA THR A 11 3.36 -14.79 -22.45
C THR A 11 3.21 -15.99 -21.52
N ALA A 12 2.28 -16.89 -21.83
CA ALA A 12 2.01 -18.12 -21.07
C ALA A 12 3.08 -19.22 -21.28
N SER A 13 4.35 -18.85 -21.49
CA SER A 13 5.43 -19.81 -21.73
C SER A 13 5.85 -20.49 -20.42
N VAL A 14 6.22 -21.77 -20.48
CA VAL A 14 6.79 -22.51 -19.33
C VAL A 14 8.06 -21.81 -18.80
N PHE A 15 8.82 -21.18 -19.69
CA PHE A 15 10.01 -20.41 -19.34
C PHE A 15 9.70 -19.10 -18.60
N ALA A 16 8.50 -18.54 -18.70
CA ALA A 16 8.12 -17.33 -17.97
C ALA A 16 8.11 -17.58 -16.45
N PHE A 17 7.51 -18.68 -15.99
CA PHE A 17 7.51 -19.05 -14.58
C PHE A 17 8.90 -19.43 -14.06
N LEU A 18 9.72 -20.12 -14.88
CA LEU A 18 11.11 -20.42 -14.50
C LEU A 18 11.94 -19.15 -14.32
N LYS A 19 11.77 -18.14 -15.16
CA LYS A 19 12.44 -16.83 -15.00
C LYS A 19 12.07 -16.15 -13.68
N LEU A 20 10.81 -16.24 -13.26
CA LEU A 20 10.37 -15.69 -11.96
C LEU A 20 11.02 -16.41 -10.78
N LEU A 21 11.16 -17.74 -10.85
CA LEU A 21 11.76 -18.54 -9.78
C LEU A 21 13.21 -18.10 -9.49
N PHE A 22 13.98 -17.69 -10.49
CA PHE A 22 15.37 -17.26 -10.30
C PHE A 22 15.55 -15.78 -9.95
N ARG A 23 14.47 -15.02 -9.74
CA ARG A 23 14.59 -13.63 -9.26
C ARG A 23 15.02 -13.59 -7.80
N TRP A 24 15.86 -12.62 -7.46
CA TRP A 24 16.34 -12.42 -6.09
C TRP A 24 15.58 -11.32 -5.34
N LYS A 25 15.41 -10.15 -5.98
CA LYS A 25 14.63 -9.06 -5.39
C LYS A 25 13.18 -9.51 -5.24
N ALA A 26 12.53 -9.18 -4.12
CA ALA A 26 11.11 -9.49 -3.92
C ALA A 26 10.76 -10.99 -4.03
N SER A 27 11.72 -11.88 -3.73
CA SER A 27 11.54 -13.31 -3.93
C SER A 27 11.39 -14.09 -2.63
N ILE A 28 10.78 -15.26 -2.75
CA ILE A 28 10.68 -16.25 -1.67
C ILE A 28 12.06 -16.65 -1.14
N TRP A 29 13.09 -16.66 -2.00
CA TRP A 29 14.45 -16.97 -1.58
C TRP A 29 14.98 -15.94 -0.61
N LYS A 30 14.82 -14.64 -0.92
CA LYS A 30 15.33 -13.57 -0.05
C LYS A 30 14.72 -13.60 1.35
N ILE A 31 13.45 -14.00 1.47
CA ILE A 31 12.68 -13.95 2.74
C ILE A 31 12.71 -15.27 3.54
N VAL A 32 13.11 -16.40 2.95
CA VAL A 32 13.14 -17.72 3.61
C VAL A 32 14.55 -18.27 3.80
N LEU A 33 15.55 -17.81 3.03
CA LEU A 33 16.86 -18.47 2.98
C LEU A 33 17.58 -18.52 4.33
N LYS A 34 17.44 -17.49 5.18
CA LYS A 34 18.07 -17.46 6.51
C LYS A 34 17.47 -18.54 7.41
N GLU A 35 16.15 -18.61 7.47
CA GLU A 35 15.42 -19.59 8.28
C GLU A 35 15.61 -21.01 7.74
N LEU A 36 15.65 -21.18 6.42
CA LEU A 36 15.97 -22.46 5.78
C LEU A 36 17.37 -22.94 6.15
N PHE A 37 18.35 -22.04 6.16
CA PHE A 37 19.73 -22.37 6.54
C PHE A 37 19.81 -22.83 8.00
N ILE A 38 19.16 -22.10 8.91
CA ILE A 38 19.07 -22.48 10.34
C ILE A 38 18.37 -23.84 10.50
N TRP A 39 17.23 -24.01 9.84
CA TRP A 39 16.47 -25.26 9.87
C TRP A 39 17.31 -26.44 9.35
N THR A 40 18.06 -26.24 8.27
CA THR A 40 18.94 -27.26 7.67
C THR A 40 20.07 -27.64 8.62
N ILE A 41 20.71 -26.67 9.29
CA ILE A 41 21.74 -26.96 10.30
C ILE A 41 21.15 -27.79 11.44
N LEU A 42 20.01 -27.40 12.00
CA LEU A 42 19.36 -28.14 13.10
C LEU A 42 18.99 -29.56 12.68
N TYR A 43 18.43 -29.72 11.48
CA TYR A 43 18.09 -31.02 10.93
C TYR A 43 19.34 -31.91 10.74
N LEU A 44 20.43 -31.34 10.22
CA LEU A 44 21.70 -32.05 10.06
C LEU A 44 22.33 -32.39 11.40
N LEU A 45 22.25 -31.53 12.41
CA LEU A 45 22.74 -31.82 13.77
C LEU A 45 21.98 -33.00 14.38
N VAL A 46 20.65 -33.02 14.28
CA VAL A 46 19.81 -34.15 14.73
C VAL A 46 20.16 -35.42 13.95
N THR A 47 20.38 -35.31 12.64
CA THR A 47 20.76 -36.44 11.78
C THR A 47 22.14 -37.00 12.14
N CYS A 48 23.12 -36.12 12.34
CA CYS A 48 24.47 -36.49 12.77
C CYS A 48 24.44 -37.16 14.15
N TYR A 49 23.66 -36.61 15.09
CA TYR A 49 23.46 -37.21 16.40
C TYR A 49 22.85 -38.61 16.30
N TYR A 50 21.77 -38.77 15.52
CA TYR A 50 21.12 -40.06 15.28
C TYR A 50 22.03 -41.09 14.59
N LYS A 51 22.87 -40.66 13.63
CA LYS A 51 23.79 -41.54 12.89
C LYS A 51 25.11 -41.83 13.61
N SER A 52 25.49 -41.01 14.58
CA SER A 52 26.74 -41.17 15.32
C SER A 52 26.69 -42.44 16.19
N GLY A 53 27.58 -43.39 15.89
CA GLY A 53 27.70 -44.63 16.68
C GLY A 53 28.19 -44.41 18.12
N TRP A 54 28.63 -43.19 18.45
CA TRP A 54 29.15 -42.82 19.77
C TRP A 54 28.05 -42.41 20.76
N PHE A 55 26.96 -41.81 20.29
CA PHE A 55 25.89 -41.29 21.15
C PHE A 55 24.62 -42.17 21.12
N MET A 56 24.40 -42.95 20.05
CA MET A 56 23.19 -43.75 19.86
C MET A 56 23.40 -45.24 20.22
N SER A 57 23.09 -45.62 21.46
CA SER A 57 22.91 -47.04 21.80
C SER A 57 21.62 -47.58 21.17
N GLN A 58 21.50 -48.90 20.99
CA GLN A 58 20.29 -49.50 20.38
C GLN A 58 18.99 -49.15 21.13
N GLN A 59 19.06 -48.99 22.45
CA GLN A 59 17.90 -48.62 23.27
C GLN A 59 17.47 -47.16 23.01
N VAL A 60 18.42 -46.22 23.00
CA VAL A 60 18.14 -44.79 22.73
C VAL A 60 17.61 -44.61 21.31
N LYS A 61 18.14 -45.38 20.35
CA LYS A 61 17.69 -45.36 18.96
C LYS A 61 16.22 -45.79 18.83
N SER A 62 15.83 -46.87 19.52
CA SER A 62 14.44 -47.32 19.52
C SER A 62 13.48 -46.30 20.13
N VAL A 63 13.89 -45.64 21.23
CA VAL A 63 13.09 -44.57 21.85
C VAL A 63 12.93 -43.38 20.89
N PHE A 64 14.01 -42.91 20.28
CA PHE A 64 13.97 -41.81 19.31
C PHE A 64 13.04 -42.10 18.12
N GLU A 65 13.12 -43.30 17.55
CA GLU A 65 12.26 -43.71 16.43
C GLU A 65 10.77 -43.72 16.83
N ARG A 66 10.45 -44.25 18.02
CA ARG A 66 9.08 -44.21 18.55
C ARG A 66 8.60 -42.77 18.76
N THR A 67 9.44 -41.90 19.29
CA THR A 67 9.13 -40.47 19.47
C THR A 67 8.91 -39.77 18.13
N ALA A 68 9.75 -40.02 17.12
CA ALA A 68 9.59 -39.45 15.79
C ALA A 68 8.27 -39.90 15.12
N ILE A 69 7.92 -41.19 15.23
CA ILE A 69 6.65 -41.73 14.74
C ILE A 69 5.46 -41.10 15.49
N TYR A 70 5.59 -40.94 16.82
CA TYR A 70 4.56 -40.28 17.63
C TYR A 70 4.29 -38.87 17.12
N PHE A 71 5.31 -38.01 17.01
CA PHE A 71 5.13 -36.65 16.49
C PHE A 71 4.62 -36.64 15.04
N GLY A 72 5.11 -37.54 14.20
CA GLY A 72 4.64 -37.71 12.82
C GLY A 72 3.14 -38.00 12.71
N LYS A 73 2.55 -38.69 13.70
CA LYS A 73 1.11 -38.98 13.74
C LYS A 73 0.25 -37.75 14.07
N TYR A 74 0.76 -36.82 14.89
CA TYR A 74 0.02 -35.61 15.30
C TYR A 74 0.20 -34.43 14.35
N LEU A 75 1.14 -34.51 13.40
CA LEU A 75 1.31 -33.54 12.32
C LEU A 75 0.16 -33.65 11.31
N ASN A 76 -0.98 -33.02 11.63
CA ASN A 76 -2.10 -32.90 10.71
C ASN A 76 -1.85 -31.80 9.67
N ARG A 77 -1.13 -32.15 8.61
CA ARG A 77 -0.77 -31.27 7.49
C ARG A 77 -1.97 -30.58 6.83
N SER A 78 -3.11 -31.28 6.72
CA SER A 78 -4.31 -30.75 6.08
C SER A 78 -4.88 -29.56 6.84
N ASN A 79 -4.93 -29.64 8.18
CA ASN A 79 -5.41 -28.54 9.01
C ASN A 79 -4.50 -27.32 8.91
N LEU A 80 -3.18 -27.52 8.85
CA LEU A 80 -2.21 -26.43 8.70
C LEU A 80 -2.38 -25.68 7.38
N ILE A 81 -2.58 -26.40 6.27
CA ILE A 81 -2.83 -25.80 4.95
C ILE A 81 -4.11 -24.95 4.97
N PHE A 82 -5.17 -25.48 5.60
CA PHE A 82 -6.44 -24.79 5.68
C PHE A 82 -6.30 -23.47 6.44
N ILE A 83 -5.75 -23.50 7.67
CA ILE A 83 -5.60 -22.31 8.52
C ILE A 83 -4.71 -21.26 7.83
N LEU A 84 -3.56 -21.69 7.29
CA LEU A 84 -2.66 -20.82 6.55
C LEU A 84 -3.35 -20.20 5.32
N GLY A 85 -4.16 -20.97 4.61
CA GLY A 85 -4.96 -20.49 3.48
C GLY A 85 -5.94 -19.37 3.88
N PHE A 86 -6.65 -19.52 5.00
CA PHE A 86 -7.51 -18.44 5.52
C PHE A 86 -6.71 -17.21 5.89
N PHE A 87 -5.62 -17.39 6.63
CA PHE A 87 -4.77 -16.27 7.05
C PHE A 87 -4.23 -15.49 5.84
N VAL A 88 -3.64 -16.18 4.86
CA VAL A 88 -3.11 -15.54 3.65
C VAL A 88 -4.23 -14.84 2.87
N SER A 89 -5.40 -15.46 2.73
CA SER A 89 -6.55 -14.85 2.05
C SER A 89 -7.06 -13.60 2.76
N SER A 90 -7.12 -13.61 4.10
CA SER A 90 -7.51 -12.44 4.89
C SER A 90 -6.50 -11.30 4.71
N VAL A 91 -5.20 -11.59 4.75
CA VAL A 91 -4.16 -10.58 4.53
C VAL A 91 -4.20 -10.04 3.10
N ALA A 92 -4.33 -10.89 2.08
CA ALA A 92 -4.43 -10.46 0.69
C ALA A 92 -5.66 -9.59 0.43
N THR A 93 -6.79 -9.91 1.08
CA THR A 93 -8.00 -9.07 1.00
C THR A 93 -7.75 -7.69 1.60
N ARG A 94 -7.13 -7.66 2.79
CA ARG A 94 -6.74 -6.43 3.48
C ARG A 94 -5.81 -5.56 2.63
N TRP A 95 -4.81 -6.18 2.02
CA TRP A 95 -3.86 -5.54 1.10
C TRP A 95 -4.56 -4.86 -0.09
N ASN A 96 -5.50 -5.56 -0.73
CA ASN A 96 -6.27 -5.00 -1.85
C ASN A 96 -7.07 -3.75 -1.43
N VAL A 97 -7.69 -3.77 -0.25
CA VAL A 97 -8.42 -2.62 0.27
C VAL A 97 -7.47 -1.44 0.50
N LEU A 98 -6.29 -1.68 1.09
CA LEU A 98 -5.28 -0.62 1.29
C LEU A 98 -4.85 0.01 -0.04
N LEU A 99 -4.56 -0.81 -1.05
CA LEU A 99 -4.14 -0.34 -2.37
C LEU A 99 -5.23 0.51 -3.05
N GLN A 100 -6.48 0.06 -3.01
CA GLN A 100 -7.62 0.78 -3.59
C GLN A 100 -7.91 2.12 -2.89
N ASN A 101 -7.49 2.27 -1.64
CA ASN A 101 -7.76 3.46 -0.81
C ASN A 101 -6.53 4.36 -0.62
N ILE A 102 -5.47 4.19 -1.42
CA ILE A 102 -4.25 5.01 -1.27
C ILE A 102 -4.51 6.51 -1.51
N GLY A 103 -5.59 6.86 -2.22
CA GLY A 103 -6.04 8.22 -2.48
C GLY A 103 -5.45 8.80 -3.75
N PHE A 104 -5.92 8.36 -4.91
CA PHE A 104 -5.55 8.96 -6.20
C PHE A 104 -6.23 10.32 -6.38
N ILE A 105 -5.48 11.33 -6.81
CA ILE A 105 -5.94 12.72 -6.84
C ILE A 105 -6.76 13.06 -8.09
N GLU A 106 -6.64 12.26 -9.14
CA GLU A 106 -7.07 12.64 -10.49
C GLU A 106 -8.56 12.96 -10.58
N SER A 107 -9.43 12.14 -9.97
CA SER A 107 -10.87 12.40 -9.96
C SER A 107 -11.18 13.75 -9.33
N LEU A 108 -10.65 14.01 -8.13
CA LEU A 108 -10.84 15.28 -7.44
C LEU A 108 -10.28 16.46 -8.26
N ALA A 109 -9.07 16.33 -8.82
CA ALA A 109 -8.46 17.38 -9.62
C ALA A 109 -9.25 17.69 -10.89
N LEU A 110 -9.79 16.68 -11.58
CA LEU A 110 -10.63 16.87 -12.77
C LEU A 110 -11.91 17.63 -12.43
N PHE A 111 -12.58 17.26 -11.33
CA PHE A 111 -13.77 17.99 -10.86
C PHE A 111 -13.44 19.43 -10.44
N VAL A 112 -12.35 19.65 -9.71
CA VAL A 112 -11.91 21.01 -9.32
C VAL A 112 -11.61 21.86 -10.56
N SER A 113 -10.95 21.27 -11.57
CA SER A 113 -10.63 21.96 -12.82
C SER A 113 -11.88 22.38 -13.60
N SER A 114 -12.90 21.50 -13.64
CA SER A 114 -14.14 21.72 -14.40
C SER A 114 -15.16 22.60 -13.69
N CYS A 115 -15.28 22.54 -12.36
CA CYS A 115 -16.32 23.26 -11.62
C CYS A 115 -15.88 24.63 -11.10
N VAL A 116 -14.59 24.84 -10.81
CA VAL A 116 -14.09 26.15 -10.35
C VAL A 116 -13.64 26.99 -11.56
N GLN A 117 -14.54 27.86 -12.00
CA GLN A 117 -14.36 28.74 -13.16
C GLN A 117 -13.48 29.96 -12.86
N GLY A 118 -12.96 30.59 -13.91
CA GLY A 118 -12.14 31.80 -13.84
C GLY A 118 -10.67 31.56 -14.21
N ASP A 119 -10.15 32.47 -15.03
CA ASP A 119 -8.75 32.48 -15.48
C ASP A 119 -7.91 33.54 -14.73
N ASP A 120 -8.54 34.28 -13.83
CA ASP A 120 -7.87 35.17 -12.87
C ASP A 120 -7.05 34.39 -11.84
N GLU A 121 -6.06 35.08 -11.27
CA GLU A 121 -5.13 34.50 -10.31
C GLU A 121 -5.83 33.99 -9.04
N GLU A 122 -6.93 34.62 -8.61
CA GLU A 122 -7.70 34.16 -7.44
C GLU A 122 -8.31 32.77 -7.69
N SER A 123 -8.97 32.59 -8.83
CA SER A 123 -9.59 31.31 -9.23
C SER A 123 -8.55 30.22 -9.45
N ARG A 124 -7.43 30.58 -10.08
CA ARG A 124 -6.27 29.71 -10.25
C ARG A 124 -5.71 29.26 -8.90
N MET A 125 -5.53 30.18 -7.96
CA MET A 125 -5.02 29.86 -6.63
C MET A 125 -6.01 29.07 -5.79
N CYS A 126 -7.32 29.30 -5.94
CA CYS A 126 -8.37 28.49 -5.32
C CYS A 126 -8.25 27.02 -5.73
N ARG A 127 -8.20 26.75 -7.05
CA ARG A 127 -8.03 25.39 -7.60
C ARG A 127 -6.77 24.69 -7.10
N ARG A 128 -5.62 25.37 -7.19
CA ARG A 128 -4.33 24.84 -6.72
C ARG A 128 -4.35 24.53 -5.22
N THR A 129 -4.99 25.38 -4.42
CA THR A 129 -5.08 25.22 -2.97
C THR A 129 -5.95 24.03 -2.58
N ILE A 130 -7.11 23.83 -3.22
CA ILE A 130 -7.98 22.67 -2.97
C ILE A 130 -7.22 21.35 -3.22
N VAL A 131 -6.54 21.23 -4.36
CA VAL A 131 -5.78 20.02 -4.72
C VAL A 131 -4.58 19.82 -3.79
N ARG A 132 -3.82 20.88 -3.49
CA ARG A 132 -2.67 20.80 -2.58
C ARG A 132 -3.11 20.40 -1.18
N ASN A 133 -4.22 20.92 -0.68
CA ASN A 133 -4.75 20.56 0.63
C ASN A 133 -5.18 19.09 0.69
N ALA A 134 -5.77 18.54 -0.38
CA ALA A 134 -6.04 17.10 -0.46
C ALA A 134 -4.74 16.27 -0.42
N CYS A 135 -3.71 16.68 -1.17
CA CYS A 135 -2.40 16.03 -1.13
C CYS A 135 -1.72 16.17 0.24
N LEU A 136 -1.90 17.31 0.93
CA LEU A 136 -1.42 17.52 2.28
C LEU A 136 -2.10 16.57 3.28
N ALA A 137 -3.42 16.41 3.20
CA ALA A 137 -4.15 15.44 4.01
C ALA A 137 -3.63 14.01 3.79
N GLN A 138 -3.39 13.63 2.53
CA GLN A 138 -2.79 12.34 2.19
C GLN A 138 -1.39 12.19 2.79
N CYS A 139 -0.54 13.22 2.67
CA CYS A 139 0.81 13.18 3.20
C CYS A 139 0.83 13.07 4.73
N LEU A 140 -0.10 13.74 5.43
CA LEU A 140 -0.26 13.61 6.88
C LEU A 140 -0.63 12.18 7.29
N VAL A 141 -1.58 11.55 6.59
CA VAL A 141 -1.96 10.14 6.85
C VAL A 141 -0.80 9.20 6.55
N LEU A 142 -0.16 9.33 5.38
CA LEU A 142 0.94 8.45 4.98
C LEU A 142 2.17 8.62 5.87
N ARG A 143 2.42 9.80 6.43
CA ARG A 143 3.48 10.03 7.43
C ARG A 143 3.21 9.27 8.74
N ASN A 144 1.95 9.08 9.10
CA ASN A 144 1.59 8.33 10.31
C ASN A 144 1.69 6.82 10.09
N ILE A 145 1.36 6.30 8.91
CA ILE A 145 1.31 4.83 8.69
C ILE A 145 2.56 4.27 7.98
N SER A 146 3.30 5.07 7.21
CA SER A 146 4.48 4.62 6.46
C SER A 146 5.79 5.08 7.09
N VAL A 147 6.67 4.11 7.37
CA VAL A 147 8.01 4.36 7.92
C VAL A 147 8.84 5.21 6.96
N ARG A 148 8.78 4.91 5.65
CA ARG A 148 9.51 5.65 4.60
C ARG A 148 9.08 7.11 4.54
N ILE A 149 7.77 7.39 4.59
CA ILE A 149 7.25 8.77 4.58
C ILE A 149 7.56 9.49 5.89
N ARG A 150 7.50 8.81 7.03
CA ARG A 150 7.89 9.39 8.32
C ARG A 150 9.37 9.80 8.34
N LYS A 151 10.26 9.01 7.75
CA LYS A 151 11.68 9.36 7.57
C LYS A 151 11.88 10.54 6.62
N ARG A 152 11.09 10.61 5.55
CA ARG A 152 11.13 11.72 4.57
C ARG A 152 10.62 13.04 5.17
N PHE A 153 9.55 12.98 5.97
CA PHE A 153 8.90 14.14 6.56
C PHE A 153 8.81 14.00 8.09
N PRO A 154 9.93 14.11 8.82
CA PRO A 154 9.96 13.89 10.26
C PRO A 154 9.18 14.94 11.06
N THR A 155 9.08 16.19 10.56
CA THR A 155 8.41 17.30 11.25
C THR A 155 7.40 18.01 10.33
N MET A 156 6.48 18.79 10.91
CA MET A 156 5.56 19.59 10.10
C MET A 156 6.29 20.65 9.27
N SER A 157 7.44 21.16 9.73
CA SER A 157 8.28 22.10 8.96
C SER A 157 8.79 21.49 7.65
N THR A 158 9.14 20.20 7.64
CA THR A 158 9.56 19.52 6.39
C THR A 158 8.44 19.43 5.35
N LEU A 159 7.17 19.40 5.78
CA LEU A 159 6.03 19.48 4.86
C LEU A 159 5.88 20.88 4.25
N VAL A 160 6.28 21.91 5.00
CA VAL A 160 6.32 23.29 4.51
C VAL A 160 7.43 23.46 3.48
N GLU A 161 8.64 22.98 3.79
CA GLU A 161 9.79 23.01 2.89
C GLU A 161 9.54 22.25 1.58
N ALA A 162 8.83 21.11 1.67
CA ALA A 162 8.44 20.32 0.51
C ALA A 162 7.27 20.91 -0.29
N GLY A 163 6.67 22.01 0.15
CA GLY A 163 5.60 22.71 -0.57
C GLY A 163 4.20 22.10 -0.43
N PHE A 164 4.00 21.13 0.49
CA PHE A 164 2.67 20.59 0.79
C PHE A 164 1.85 21.55 1.66
N MET A 165 2.51 22.31 2.53
CA MET A 165 1.88 23.24 3.47
C MET A 165 2.56 24.62 3.38
N THR A 166 1.82 25.70 3.56
CA THR A 166 2.42 27.04 3.70
C THR A 166 2.71 27.36 5.17
N LYS A 167 3.59 28.34 5.44
CA LYS A 167 3.88 28.77 6.83
C LYS A 167 2.61 29.23 7.57
N LYS A 168 1.74 29.99 6.89
CA LYS A 168 0.46 30.46 7.45
C LYS A 168 -0.49 29.31 7.78
N GLU A 169 -0.51 28.27 6.92
CA GLU A 169 -1.30 27.08 7.20
C GLU A 169 -0.74 26.27 8.35
N LEU A 170 0.58 26.22 8.50
CA LEU A 170 1.21 25.58 9.66
C LEU A 170 0.82 26.29 10.96
N GLU A 171 0.93 27.62 11.01
CA GLU A 171 0.50 28.42 12.15
C GLU A 171 -0.97 28.15 12.50
N LYS A 172 -1.84 28.10 11.48
CA LYS A 172 -3.25 27.80 11.67
C LYS A 172 -3.48 26.35 12.12
N PHE A 173 -2.75 25.39 11.56
CA PHE A 173 -2.81 23.98 11.93
C PHE A 173 -2.41 23.76 13.39
N GLU A 174 -1.37 24.44 13.85
CA GLU A 174 -0.86 24.37 15.22
C GLU A 174 -1.77 25.08 16.22
N SER A 175 -2.50 26.12 15.79
CA SER A 175 -3.47 26.83 16.65
C SER A 175 -4.63 25.97 17.18
N PHE A 176 -4.89 24.81 16.55
CA PHE A 176 -5.90 23.86 17.01
C PHE A 176 -5.27 22.80 17.93
N GLU A 177 -5.53 22.91 19.23
CA GLU A 177 -5.09 21.94 20.24
C GLU A 177 -6.11 20.81 20.40
N ILE A 178 -5.82 19.65 19.80
CA ILE A 178 -6.54 18.41 20.04
C ILE A 178 -5.56 17.26 20.21
N PRO A 179 -5.88 16.23 21.03
CA PRO A 179 -5.00 15.09 21.25
C PRO A 179 -5.03 14.04 20.13
N TYR A 180 -5.81 14.28 19.07
CA TYR A 180 -6.02 13.35 17.96
C TYR A 180 -5.43 13.86 16.65
N ASP A 181 -5.25 12.97 15.68
CA ASP A 181 -4.73 13.33 14.36
C ASP A 181 -5.62 14.37 13.64
N LYS A 182 -4.95 15.33 13.01
CA LYS A 182 -5.56 16.51 12.35
C LYS A 182 -5.56 16.43 10.82
N TYR A 183 -5.40 15.24 10.24
CA TYR A 183 -5.32 15.07 8.78
C TYR A 183 -6.57 15.52 8.02
N TRP A 184 -7.71 15.64 8.72
CA TRP A 184 -8.98 16.10 8.16
C TRP A 184 -9.05 17.62 7.97
N LEU A 185 -8.20 18.41 8.66
CA LEU A 185 -8.23 19.89 8.59
C LEU A 185 -8.03 20.43 7.17
N PRO A 186 -7.04 19.99 6.38
CA PRO A 186 -6.87 20.47 5.01
C PRO A 186 -8.08 20.20 4.11
N ILE A 187 -8.77 19.08 4.31
CA ILE A 187 -10.01 18.77 3.57
C ILE A 187 -11.11 19.76 3.97
N THR A 188 -11.26 20.07 5.26
CA THR A 188 -12.22 21.08 5.73
C THR A 188 -11.91 22.46 5.14
N TRP A 189 -10.64 22.89 5.10
CA TRP A 189 -10.25 24.15 4.46
C TRP A 189 -10.62 24.17 2.98
N SER A 190 -10.42 23.04 2.29
CA SER A 190 -10.81 22.89 0.88
C SER A 190 -12.32 23.00 0.68
N MET A 191 -13.12 22.40 1.56
CA MET A 191 -14.57 22.54 1.53
C MET A 191 -15.00 24.00 1.74
N THR A 192 -14.32 24.73 2.64
CA THR A 192 -14.55 26.18 2.81
C THR A 192 -14.23 26.97 1.55
N HIS A 193 -13.11 26.69 0.89
CA HIS A 193 -12.77 27.34 -0.39
C HIS A 193 -13.80 27.06 -1.49
N VAL A 194 -14.35 25.85 -1.57
CA VAL A 194 -15.43 25.51 -2.50
C VAL A 194 -16.70 26.33 -2.22
N LEU A 195 -17.07 26.47 -0.94
CA LEU A 195 -18.23 27.27 -0.53
C LEU A 195 -18.03 28.76 -0.85
N ASP A 196 -16.83 29.29 -0.62
CA ASP A 196 -16.53 30.70 -0.91
C ASP A 196 -16.46 30.96 -2.42
N ALA A 197 -15.90 30.02 -3.19
CA ALA A 197 -15.94 30.06 -4.66
C ALA A 197 -17.37 30.04 -5.21
N ARG A 198 -18.29 29.34 -4.53
CA ARG A 198 -19.72 29.37 -4.88
C ARG A 198 -20.36 30.72 -4.59
N LYS A 199 -20.07 31.32 -3.42
CA LYS A 199 -20.57 32.66 -3.05
C LYS A 199 -20.06 33.75 -3.99
N SER A 200 -18.82 33.64 -4.46
CA SER A 200 -18.21 34.58 -5.40
C SER A 200 -18.59 34.34 -6.87
N GLY A 201 -19.45 33.35 -7.15
CA GLY A 201 -19.91 33.03 -8.51
C GLY A 201 -18.86 32.31 -9.39
N LYS A 202 -17.75 31.85 -8.81
CA LYS A 202 -16.73 31.03 -9.51
C LYS A 202 -17.17 29.58 -9.71
N VAL A 203 -18.02 29.07 -8.81
CA VAL A 203 -18.78 27.83 -9.05
C VAL A 203 -20.19 28.22 -9.47
N ILE A 204 -20.67 27.67 -10.59
CA ILE A 204 -21.84 28.19 -11.31
C ILE A 204 -23.12 27.98 -10.51
N ASN A 205 -23.31 26.77 -9.96
CA ASN A 205 -24.55 26.36 -9.34
C ASN A 205 -24.31 25.46 -8.11
N ASP A 206 -25.37 25.28 -7.32
CA ASP A 206 -25.30 24.50 -6.08
C ASP A 206 -25.07 23.01 -6.33
N LEU A 207 -25.44 22.52 -7.52
CA LEU A 207 -25.22 21.13 -7.92
C LEU A 207 -23.73 20.83 -8.11
N GLU A 208 -23.00 21.67 -8.87
CA GLU A 208 -21.55 21.56 -9.04
C GLU A 208 -20.81 21.68 -7.71
N MET A 209 -21.25 22.61 -6.86
CA MET A 209 -20.72 22.76 -5.52
C MET A 209 -20.91 21.48 -4.69
N SER A 210 -22.11 20.90 -4.69
CA SER A 210 -22.38 19.64 -3.98
C SER A 210 -21.50 18.50 -4.51
N LYS A 211 -21.32 18.40 -5.84
CA LYS A 211 -20.46 17.37 -6.45
C LYS A 211 -18.99 17.52 -6.07
N LEU A 212 -18.47 18.75 -6.04
CA LEU A 212 -17.12 19.01 -5.53
C LEU A 212 -16.94 18.58 -4.08
N VAL A 213 -17.92 18.87 -3.22
CA VAL A 213 -17.91 18.47 -1.81
C VAL A 213 -17.96 16.94 -1.66
N ASP A 214 -18.75 16.26 -2.50
CA ASP A 214 -18.83 14.80 -2.53
C ASP A 214 -17.48 14.17 -2.94
N GLU A 215 -16.80 14.71 -3.94
CA GLU A 215 -15.46 14.23 -4.36
C GLU A 215 -14.41 14.45 -3.27
N LEU A 216 -14.43 15.61 -2.59
CA LEU A 216 -13.56 15.86 -1.42
C LEU A 216 -13.83 14.85 -0.29
N ARG A 217 -15.10 14.53 -0.05
CA ARG A 217 -15.51 13.52 0.93
C ARG A 217 -15.05 12.13 0.52
N ALA A 218 -15.20 11.75 -0.76
CA ALA A 218 -14.75 10.47 -1.28
C ALA A 218 -13.24 10.30 -1.10
N PHE A 219 -12.45 11.31 -1.46
CA PHE A 219 -11.01 11.31 -1.23
C PHE A 219 -10.66 11.16 0.26
N LYS A 220 -11.31 11.92 1.14
CA LYS A 220 -11.13 11.81 2.59
C LYS A 220 -11.51 10.42 3.11
N ASN A 221 -12.54 9.79 2.58
CA ASN A 221 -12.97 8.45 2.98
C ASN A 221 -11.93 7.39 2.61
N CYS A 222 -11.25 7.53 1.46
CA CYS A 222 -10.11 6.68 1.14
C CYS A 222 -9.01 6.79 2.21
N LEU A 223 -8.62 8.02 2.57
CA LEU A 223 -7.62 8.26 3.61
C LEU A 223 -8.06 7.72 4.98
N GLN A 224 -9.34 7.86 5.33
CA GLN A 224 -9.89 7.32 6.57
C GLN A 224 -9.79 5.80 6.59
N THR A 225 -10.09 5.11 5.48
CA THR A 225 -9.92 3.66 5.39
C THR A 225 -8.49 3.25 5.71
N LEU A 226 -7.48 3.97 5.20
CA LEU A 226 -6.07 3.69 5.54
C LEU A 226 -5.82 3.81 7.05
N THR A 227 -6.29 4.90 7.68
CA THR A 227 -6.12 5.10 9.13
C THR A 227 -6.84 4.05 9.97
N ASN A 228 -8.03 3.62 9.55
CA ASN A 228 -8.79 2.58 10.25
C ASN A 228 -8.07 1.24 10.20
N TYR A 229 -7.48 0.91 9.05
CA TYR A 229 -6.73 -0.32 8.90
C TYR A 229 -5.46 -0.26 9.74
N ASP A 230 -4.69 0.83 9.72
CA ASP A 230 -3.51 0.97 10.59
C ASP A 230 -3.87 0.86 12.08
N TRP A 231 -4.96 1.51 12.51
CA TRP A 231 -5.42 1.47 13.90
C TRP A 231 -5.89 0.07 14.33
N VAL A 232 -6.58 -0.66 13.45
CA VAL A 232 -7.13 -1.99 13.74
C VAL A 232 -6.40 -3.05 12.89
N PRO A 233 -5.29 -3.60 13.40
CA PRO A 233 -4.62 -4.73 12.76
C PRO A 233 -5.45 -6.01 12.87
N LEU A 234 -5.06 -7.05 12.13
CA LEU A 234 -5.62 -8.39 12.35
C LEU A 234 -5.37 -8.83 13.81
N PRO A 235 -6.33 -9.53 14.45
CA PRO A 235 -6.16 -9.96 15.83
C PRO A 235 -4.85 -10.74 16.00
N LEU A 236 -4.08 -10.39 17.02
CA LEU A 236 -2.72 -10.90 17.25
C LEU A 236 -2.64 -12.44 17.29
N VAL A 237 -3.73 -13.09 17.70
CA VAL A 237 -3.83 -14.55 17.75
C VAL A 237 -3.63 -15.21 16.39
N TYR A 238 -4.01 -14.55 15.28
CA TYR A 238 -3.84 -15.11 13.93
C TYR A 238 -2.36 -15.32 13.58
N PRO A 239 -1.50 -14.26 13.55
CA PRO A 239 -0.07 -14.46 13.32
C PRO A 239 0.62 -15.38 14.35
N GLN A 240 0.18 -15.35 15.62
CA GLN A 240 0.79 -16.19 16.66
C GLN A 240 0.55 -17.68 16.41
N PHE A 241 -0.69 -18.05 16.07
CA PHE A 241 -1.06 -19.45 15.85
C PHE A 241 -0.32 -20.05 14.65
N ASP A 242 -0.15 -19.26 13.57
CA ASP A 242 0.51 -19.73 12.36
C ASP A 242 2.05 -19.90 12.53
N THR A 243 2.67 -19.24 13.51
CA THR A 243 4.13 -19.37 13.77
C THR A 243 4.54 -20.63 14.53
N VAL A 244 3.61 -21.48 14.95
CA VAL A 244 3.92 -22.70 15.71
C VAL A 244 4.58 -23.74 14.80
N LEU A 245 5.90 -23.86 14.92
CA LEU A 245 6.82 -24.69 14.14
C LEU A 245 6.41 -26.18 14.06
N PRO A 246 6.03 -26.69 12.86
CA PRO A 246 5.99 -28.11 12.59
C PRO A 246 7.39 -28.65 12.26
N VAL A 247 7.76 -29.79 12.83
CA VAL A 247 8.89 -30.58 12.32
C VAL A 247 8.48 -31.16 10.97
N MET A 248 9.02 -30.64 9.88
CA MET A 248 8.66 -31.02 8.50
C MET A 248 9.89 -31.19 7.63
N THR A 249 9.74 -31.72 6.42
CA THR A 249 10.86 -31.87 5.46
C THR A 249 11.28 -30.52 4.86
N MET A 250 12.44 -30.47 4.22
CA MET A 250 12.97 -29.24 3.59
C MET A 250 12.02 -28.65 2.53
N VAL A 251 11.37 -29.51 1.75
CA VAL A 251 10.41 -29.09 0.71
C VAL A 251 9.14 -28.52 1.35
N GLU A 252 8.60 -29.22 2.36
CA GLU A 252 7.45 -28.72 3.11
C GLU A 252 7.75 -27.38 3.79
N PHE A 253 8.96 -27.21 4.33
CA PHE A 253 9.39 -25.96 4.94
C PHE A 253 9.30 -24.79 3.96
N LEU A 254 9.82 -24.96 2.74
CA LEU A 254 9.73 -23.94 1.69
C LEU A 254 8.28 -23.56 1.37
N PHE A 255 7.38 -24.54 1.30
CA PHE A 255 5.97 -24.27 1.04
C PHE A 255 5.28 -23.57 2.22
N TYR A 256 5.35 -24.11 3.44
CA TYR A 256 4.63 -23.56 4.59
C TYR A 256 5.22 -22.24 5.07
N VAL A 257 6.54 -22.20 5.31
CA VAL A 257 7.21 -20.98 5.80
C VAL A 257 7.26 -19.93 4.70
N GLY A 258 7.48 -20.31 3.45
CA GLY A 258 7.43 -19.38 2.34
C GLY A 258 6.06 -18.75 2.16
N TRP A 259 4.99 -19.54 2.22
CA TRP A 259 3.62 -19.02 2.08
C TRP A 259 3.22 -18.15 3.28
N MET A 260 3.61 -18.51 4.50
CA MET A 260 3.46 -17.65 5.69
C MET A 260 4.21 -16.33 5.54
N LYS A 261 5.47 -16.36 5.06
CA LYS A 261 6.29 -15.15 4.85
C LYS A 261 5.67 -14.21 3.82
N VAL A 262 5.02 -14.74 2.78
CA VAL A 262 4.24 -13.92 1.83
C VAL A 262 3.13 -13.16 2.58
N ALA A 263 2.36 -13.83 3.44
CA ALA A 263 1.35 -13.14 4.26
C ALA A 263 1.97 -12.14 5.25
N MET A 264 3.11 -12.45 5.86
CA MET A 264 3.79 -11.52 6.78
C MET A 264 4.23 -10.23 6.09
N ASN A 265 4.82 -10.33 4.89
CA ASN A 265 5.21 -9.16 4.10
C ASN A 265 3.99 -8.31 3.72
N LEU A 266 2.88 -8.95 3.34
CA LEU A 266 1.65 -8.24 2.98
C LEU A 266 0.87 -7.69 4.20
N LEU A 267 1.22 -8.10 5.42
CA LEU A 267 0.54 -7.67 6.64
C LEU A 267 0.71 -6.17 6.88
N ASN A 268 1.89 -5.63 6.56
CA ASN A 268 2.19 -4.19 6.63
C ASN A 268 2.90 -3.71 5.36
N SER A 269 2.11 -3.30 4.36
CA SER A 269 2.64 -2.84 3.07
C SER A 269 3.12 -1.40 3.03
N PHE A 270 3.19 -0.74 4.19
CA PHE A 270 3.70 0.63 4.33
C PHE A 270 5.12 0.66 4.93
N GLY A 271 5.78 -0.50 5.02
CA GLY A 271 7.11 -0.69 5.56
C GLY A 271 8.24 -0.28 4.60
N GLU A 272 9.30 -1.07 4.62
CA GLU A 272 10.53 -0.85 3.84
C GLU A 272 10.96 -2.07 3.01
N ASP A 273 10.11 -3.11 2.92
CA ASP A 273 10.39 -4.30 2.13
C ASP A 273 10.36 -4.00 0.61
N ASP A 274 10.95 -4.89 -0.18
CA ASP A 274 11.11 -4.69 -1.64
C ASP A 274 9.78 -4.52 -2.38
N ASP A 275 8.70 -5.12 -1.86
CA ASP A 275 7.35 -5.13 -2.45
C ASP A 275 6.36 -4.21 -1.73
N ASP A 276 6.82 -3.47 -0.73
CA ASP A 276 5.98 -2.48 -0.06
C ASP A 276 5.62 -1.34 -1.00
N LEU A 277 4.44 -0.75 -0.75
CA LEU A 277 3.89 0.32 -1.57
C LEU A 277 4.85 1.52 -1.60
N ASP A 278 5.08 2.05 -2.79
CA ASP A 278 5.95 3.22 -2.96
C ASP A 278 5.19 4.52 -2.65
N CYS A 279 4.88 4.74 -1.38
CA CYS A 279 4.14 5.93 -0.92
C CYS A 279 4.81 7.23 -1.31
N SER A 280 6.14 7.26 -1.42
CA SER A 280 6.88 8.47 -1.81
C SER A 280 6.52 8.85 -3.24
N PHE A 281 6.53 7.86 -4.14
CA PHE A 281 6.10 8.04 -5.51
C PHE A 281 4.65 8.51 -5.60
N PHE A 282 3.73 7.90 -4.84
CA PHE A 282 2.31 8.30 -4.88
C PHE A 282 2.09 9.75 -4.46
N ILE A 283 2.73 10.21 -3.38
CA ILE A 283 2.63 11.58 -2.89
C ILE A 283 3.14 12.58 -3.93
N ASP A 284 4.31 12.32 -4.51
CA ASP A 284 4.93 13.21 -5.49
C ASP A 284 4.12 13.26 -6.79
N LYS A 285 3.70 12.08 -7.27
CA LYS A 285 2.86 11.94 -8.46
C LYS A 285 1.53 12.65 -8.28
N ASN A 286 0.85 12.47 -7.15
CA ASN A 286 -0.43 13.13 -6.90
C ASN A 286 -0.28 14.66 -6.85
N LEU A 287 0.71 15.19 -6.13
CA LEU A 287 0.90 16.64 -6.09
C LEU A 287 1.17 17.20 -7.49
N ALA A 288 2.08 16.58 -8.25
CA ALA A 288 2.42 17.03 -9.60
C ALA A 288 1.22 16.93 -10.54
N THR A 289 0.63 15.73 -10.70
CA THR A 289 -0.50 15.49 -11.61
C THR A 289 -1.70 16.36 -11.27
N GLY A 290 -2.05 16.48 -9.98
CA GLY A 290 -3.16 17.31 -9.54
C GLY A 290 -2.97 18.78 -9.93
N LEU A 291 -1.77 19.34 -9.72
CA LEU A 291 -1.47 20.73 -10.11
C LEU A 291 -1.44 20.92 -11.63
N TYR A 292 -0.93 19.94 -12.41
CA TYR A 292 -0.98 19.99 -13.87
C TYR A 292 -2.43 20.03 -14.41
N ILE A 293 -3.34 19.24 -13.82
CA ILE A 293 -4.75 19.15 -14.25
C ILE A 293 -5.50 20.47 -14.01
N VAL A 294 -5.30 21.10 -12.85
CA VAL A 294 -6.11 22.26 -12.45
C VAL A 294 -5.54 23.61 -12.90
N ASP A 295 -4.32 23.61 -13.42
CA ASP A 295 -3.58 24.81 -13.80
C ASP A 295 -3.15 24.76 -15.27
N ILE A 296 -2.10 23.98 -15.59
CA ILE A 296 -1.40 24.04 -16.88
C ILE A 296 -2.26 23.52 -18.05
N TYR A 297 -2.99 22.42 -17.85
CA TYR A 297 -3.80 21.80 -18.91
C TYR A 297 -5.28 22.17 -18.82
N ARG A 298 -5.65 23.12 -17.95
CA ARG A 298 -7.04 23.54 -17.83
C ARG A 298 -7.49 24.25 -19.10
N ASN A 299 -8.63 23.83 -19.65
CA ASN A 299 -9.24 24.37 -20.88
C ASN A 299 -8.32 24.29 -22.13
N VAL A 300 -7.25 23.50 -22.09
CA VAL A 300 -6.39 23.26 -23.24
C VAL A 300 -6.94 22.04 -23.98
N VAL A 301 -7.65 22.29 -25.09
CA VAL A 301 -8.23 21.23 -25.94
C VAL A 301 -7.63 21.29 -27.35
N PRO A 302 -7.40 20.15 -28.02
CA PRO A 302 -7.04 20.15 -29.44
C PRO A 302 -8.12 20.82 -30.30
N ASN A 303 -7.72 21.30 -31.48
CA ASN A 303 -8.68 21.84 -32.44
C ASN A 303 -9.70 20.77 -32.84
N LEU A 304 -10.98 21.16 -32.86
CA LEU A 304 -12.10 20.27 -33.21
C LEU A 304 -12.08 19.80 -34.67
N HIS A 305 -11.37 20.49 -35.55
CA HIS A 305 -11.19 20.08 -36.94
C HIS A 305 -10.08 19.02 -37.04
N ASP A 306 -10.48 17.79 -37.32
CA ASP A 306 -9.59 16.66 -37.53
C ASP A 306 -9.53 16.23 -39.00
N SER A 307 -8.50 15.48 -39.36
CA SER A 307 -8.40 14.84 -40.68
C SER A 307 -9.39 13.67 -40.86
N PHE A 308 -10.08 13.25 -39.80
CA PHE A 308 -11.03 12.14 -39.80
C PHE A 308 -12.39 12.57 -40.37
N SER A 309 -12.88 13.76 -40.04
CA SER A 309 -14.15 14.31 -40.55
C SER A 309 -14.16 14.44 -42.08
N ALA A 310 -13.02 14.80 -42.69
CA ALA A 310 -12.86 14.84 -44.14
C ALA A 310 -12.95 13.47 -44.85
N SER A 311 -12.88 12.36 -44.11
CA SER A 311 -13.03 11.01 -44.66
C SER A 311 -14.50 10.56 -44.80
N PHE A 312 -15.43 11.19 -44.06
CA PHE A 312 -16.86 10.92 -44.14
C PHE A 312 -17.59 11.73 -45.22
N GLU A 313 -17.00 12.81 -45.72
CA GLU A 313 -17.57 13.62 -46.82
C GLU A 313 -17.26 13.06 -48.21
N LYS A 314 -16.43 12.02 -48.31
CA LYS A 314 -16.00 11.41 -49.59
C LYS A 314 -16.66 10.05 -49.91
N SER A 315 -17.68 9.62 -49.17
CA SER A 315 -18.47 8.40 -49.44
C SER A 315 -19.87 8.73 -49.94
#